data_AF-A0A938T3S6-F1
#
_entry.id   AF-A0A938T3S6-F1
#
_cell.length_a   1.000
_cell.length_b   1.000
_cell.length_c   1.000
_cell.angle_alpha   90.00
_cell.angle_beta   90.00
_cell.angle_gamma   90.00
#
_symmetry.space_group_name_H-M   'P 1'
#
loop_
_entity.id
_entity.type
_entity.pdbx_description
1 polymer ?
#
loop_
_entity_poly.entity_id
_entity_poly.type
_entity_poly.pdbx_seq_one_letter_code
_entity_poly.pdbx_strand_id
1 'polypeptide(L)' 'MIKKIKEFLKEVKIEIKKVVFPSKDELIGSIWVVIITVVIISLFLGFVDLGLSKLVAMALR' A
#
# COMPACT_ATOMS: atom_id res chain seq x y z
N MET A 1 -7.42 -0.76 39.04
CA MET A 1 -7.05 -0.28 37.69
C MET A 1 -6.75 -1.41 36.72
N ILE A 2 -5.88 -2.37 37.07
CA ILE A 2 -5.51 -3.53 36.22
C ILE A 2 -6.73 -4.37 35.79
N LYS A 3 -7.72 -4.59 36.68
CA LYS A 3 -8.96 -5.31 36.34
C LYS A 3 -9.78 -4.63 35.25
N LYS A 4 -9.93 -3.30 35.32
CA LYS A 4 -10.65 -2.49 34.31
C LYS A 4 -9.96 -2.54 32.94
N ILE A 5 -8.63 -2.52 32.90
CA ILE A 5 -7.85 -2.66 31.66
C ILE A 5 -8.06 -4.05 31.04
N LYS A 6 -8.07 -5.10 31.87
CA LYS A 6 -8.32 -6.47 31.40
C LYS A 6 -9.73 -6.65 30.84
N GLU A 7 -10.73 -6.02 31.46
CA GLU A 7 -12.12 -5.99 30.98
C GLU A 7 -12.21 -5.23 29.64
N PHE A 8 -11.60 -4.04 29.55
CA PHE A 8 -11.55 -3.26 28.31
C PHE A 8 -10.91 -4.03 27.14
N LEU A 9 -9.77 -4.70 27.35
CA LEU A 9 -9.13 -5.51 26.30
C LEU A 9 -10.00 -6.70 25.87
N LYS A 10 -10.77 -7.26 26.80
CA LYS A 10 -11.72 -8.34 26.49
C LYS A 10 -12.85 -7.82 25.61
N GLU A 11 -13.40 -6.65 25.91
CA GLU A 11 -14.43 -5.99 25.12
C GLU A 11 -13.93 -5.61 23.72
N VAL A 12 -12.74 -5.02 23.61
CA VAL A 12 -12.10 -4.70 22.32
C VAL A 12 -11.92 -5.95 21.46
N LYS A 13 -11.47 -7.07 22.05
CA LYS A 13 -11.34 -8.34 21.33
C LYS A 13 -12.69 -8.86 20.83
N ILE A 14 -13.77 -8.63 21.56
CA ILE A 14 -15.13 -9.01 21.14
C ILE A 14 -15.60 -8.13 19.98
N GLU A 15 -15.39 -6.81 20.05
CA GLU A 15 -15.75 -5.89 18.97
C GLU A 15 -14.95 -6.14 17.69
N ILE A 16 -13.65 -6.42 17.81
CA ILE A 16 -12.79 -6.79 16.66
C ILE A 16 -13.34 -8.02 15.94
N LYS A 17 -13.93 -8.99 16.65
CA LYS A 17 -14.52 -10.17 16.02
C LYS A 17 -15.81 -9.88 15.25
N LYS A 18 -16.48 -8.76 15.52
CA LYS A 18 -17.68 -8.33 14.79
C LYS A 18 -17.32 -7.58 13.50
N VAL A 19 -16.06 -7.18 13.34
CA VAL A 19 -15.58 -6.53 12.13
C VAL A 19 -15.56 -7.54 10.98
N VAL A 20 -16.17 -7.15 9.86
CA VAL A 20 -16.09 -7.92 8.61
C VAL A 20 -14.73 -7.63 7.98
N PHE A 21 -13.79 -8.55 8.15
CA PHE A 21 -12.51 -8.50 7.46
C PHE A 21 -12.65 -8.95 6.01
N PRO A 22 -11.85 -8.40 5.08
CA PRO A 22 -11.82 -8.88 3.71
C PRO A 22 -11.42 -10.35 3.66
N SER A 23 -11.97 -11.06 2.68
CA SER A 23 -11.56 -12.43 2.37
C SER A 23 -10.11 -12.46 1.86
N LYS A 24 -9.48 -13.64 1.93
CA LYS A 24 -8.12 -13.83 1.41
C LYS A 24 -8.02 -13.48 -0.08
N ASP A 25 -9.07 -13.76 -0.83
CA ASP A 25 -9.11 -13.53 -2.28
C ASP A 25 -9.22 -12.03 -2.60
N GLU A 26 -10.00 -11.26 -1.84
CA GLU A 26 -10.07 -9.80 -1.97
C GLU A 26 -8.73 -9.13 -1.60
N LEU A 27 -8.04 -9.65 -0.58
CA LEU A 27 -6.72 -9.17 -0.21
C LEU A 27 -5.69 -9.44 -1.32
N ILE A 28 -5.68 -10.64 -1.88
CA ILE A 28 -4.77 -10.99 -2.98
C ILE A 28 -5.11 -10.17 -4.24
N GLY A 29 -6.39 -9.98 -4.55
CA GLY A 29 -6.84 -9.15 -5.66
C GLY A 29 -6.36 -7.70 -5.55
N SER A 30 -6.54 -7.09 -4.37
CA SER A 30 -6.09 -5.71 -4.12
C SER A 30 -4.56 -5.58 -4.17
N ILE A 31 -3.81 -6.57 -3.69
CA ILE A 31 -2.34 -6.59 -3.82
C ILE A 31 -1.91 -6.62 -5.30
N TRP A 32 -2.55 -7.46 -6.11
CA TRP A 32 -2.23 -7.55 -7.54
C TRP A 32 -2.47 -6.24 -8.29
N VAL A 33 -3.59 -5.57 -7.99
CA VAL A 33 -3.89 -4.25 -8.58
C VAL A 33 -2.80 -3.23 -8.24
N VAL A 34 -2.38 -3.19 -6.98
CA VAL A 34 -1.31 -2.28 -6.53
C VAL A 34 0.01 -2.59 -7.24
N ILE A 35 0.42 -3.86 -7.32
CA ILE A 35 1.65 -4.27 -8.01
C ILE A 35 1.65 -3.81 -9.46
N ILE A 36 0.57 -4.09 -10.20
CA ILE A 36 0.44 -3.71 -11.61
C ILE A 36 0.53 -2.20 -11.77
N THR A 37 -0.17 -1.45 -10.91
CA THR A 37 -0.17 0.02 -10.93
C THR A 37 1.24 0.59 -10.71
N VAL A 38 1.96 0.07 -9.70
CA VAL A 38 3.33 0.51 -9.40
C VAL A 38 4.29 0.18 -10.55
N VAL A 39 4.15 -0.99 -11.18
CA VAL A 39 4.97 -1.36 -12.34
C VAL A 39 4.75 -0.40 -13.51
N ILE A 40 3.49 -0.08 -13.83
CA ILE A 40 3.18 0.86 -14.92
C ILE A 40 3.76 2.24 -14.65
N ILE A 41 3.53 2.78 -13.45
CA ILE A 41 4.01 4.11 -13.07
C ILE A 41 5.53 4.17 -13.05
N SER A 42 6.20 3.17 -12.48
CA SER A 42 7.67 3.16 -12.40
C SER A 42 8.32 3.04 -13.77
N LEU A 43 7.75 2.26 -14.70
CA LEU A 43 8.22 2.21 -16.09
C LEU A 43 8.04 3.55 -16.81
N PHE A 44 6.88 4.21 -16.63
CA PHE A 44 6.63 5.52 -17.21
C PHE A 44 7.62 6.57 -16.70
N LEU A 45 7.77 6.68 -15.38
CA LEU A 45 8.71 7.63 -14.77
C LEU A 45 10.14 7.33 -15.20
N GLY A 46 10.57 6.06 -15.18
CA GLY A 46 11.90 5.68 -15.63
C GLY A 46 12.17 6.05 -17.09
N PHE A 47 11.18 5.90 -17.98
CA PHE A 47 11.30 6.33 -19.37
C PHE A 47 11.44 7.85 -19.49
N VAL A 48 10.61 8.60 -18.77
CA VAL A 48 10.64 10.07 -18.74
C VAL A 48 11.98 10.58 -18.19
N ASP A 49 12.48 10.01 -17.10
CA ASP A 49 13.74 10.39 -16.47
C ASP A 49 14.93 10.14 -17.41
N LEU A 50 14.95 9.02 -18.14
CA LEU A 50 15.98 8.73 -19.14
C LEU A 50 15.92 9.72 -20.32
N GLY A 51 14.72 10.09 -20.77
CA GLY A 51 14.53 11.09 -21.82
C GLY A 51 15.01 12.47 -21.39
N LEU A 52 14.56 12.94 -20.23
CA LEU A 52 14.94 14.23 -19.65
C LEU A 52 16.44 14.29 -19.37
N SER A 53 17.04 13.25 -18.80
CA SER A 53 18.48 13.20 -18.52
C SER A 53 19.32 13.39 -19.79
N LYS A 54 18.88 12.82 -20.93
CA LYS A 54 19.56 13.03 -22.22
C LYS A 54 19.37 14.45 -22.75
N LEU A 55 18.18 15.02 -22.63
CA LEU A 55 17.90 16.40 -23.07
C LEU A 55 18.70 17.41 -22.24
N VAL A 56 18.73 17.24 -20.92
CA VAL A 56 19.52 18.08 -20.01
C VAL A 56 21.02 17.94 -20.30
N ALA A 57 21.51 16.72 -20.51
CA ALA A 57 22.91 16.49 -20.87
C ALA A 57 23.30 17.12 -22.21
N MET A 58 22.37 17.21 -23.17
CA MET A 58 22.58 17.91 -24.44
C MET A 58 22.56 19.43 -24.26
N ALA A 59 21.68 19.96 -23.41
CA ALA A 59 21.54 21.40 -23.19
C ALA A 59 22.69 22.02 -22.37
N LEU A 60 23.32 21.25 -21.50
CA LEU A 60 24.48 21.66 -20.69
C LEU A 60 25.82 21.56 -21.42
N ARG A 61 25.84 20.95 -22.62
CA ARG A 61 27.02 20.78 -23.46
C ARG A 61 27.08 21.86 -24.54
#